data_AF-A0QY52-F1
#
_entry.id   AF-A0QY52-F1
#
_cell.length_a   1.000
_cell.length_b   1.000
_cell.length_c   1.000
_cell.angle_alpha   90.00
_cell.angle_beta   90.00
_cell.angle_gamma   90.00
#
_symmetry.space_group_name_H-M   'P 1'
#
loop_
_entity.id
_entity.type
_entity.pdbx_description
1 polymer ?
#
loop_
_entity_poly.entity_id
_entity_poly.type
_entity_poly.pdbx_seq_one_letter_code
_entity_poly.pdbx_strand_id
1 'polypeptide(L)' 'MTLACRVFGHDPTFRVDGRTMRWECARCGEARGAKDYASEADARRFAAAFNKRDTDDMGKRAPLLGLLPLRLWRMLKRR' A
#
# COMPACT_ATOMS: atom_id res chain seq x y z
N MET A 1 -3.39 -14.42 -1.50
CA MET A 1 -2.72 -13.60 -0.44
C MET A 1 -1.22 -13.86 -0.49
N THR A 2 -0.39 -12.89 -0.86
CA THR A 2 1.07 -13.10 -1.12
C THR A 2 1.94 -12.79 0.11
N LEU A 3 3.15 -13.37 0.18
CA LEU A 3 4.12 -13.14 1.27
C LEU A 3 4.42 -11.64 1.48
N ALA A 4 4.51 -10.87 0.39
CA ALA A 4 4.72 -9.43 0.42
C ALA A 4 3.62 -8.68 1.20
N CYS A 5 2.35 -9.05 1.03
CA CYS A 5 1.23 -8.43 1.76
C CYS A 5 1.23 -8.77 3.25
N ARG A 6 1.78 -9.94 3.62
CA ARG A 6 1.91 -10.33 5.03
C ARG A 6 3.01 -9.54 5.75
N VAL A 7 4.07 -9.16 5.03
CA VAL A 7 5.22 -8.41 5.59
C VAL A 7 5.00 -6.89 5.55
N PHE A 8 4.45 -6.37 4.44
CA PHE A 8 4.33 -4.93 4.18
C PHE A 8 2.90 -4.41 4.23
N GLY A 9 1.92 -5.26 4.54
CA GLY A 9 0.49 -4.92 4.43
C GLY A 9 -0.02 -4.92 2.99
N HIS A 10 -1.33 -4.78 2.83
CA HIS A 10 -1.95 -4.59 1.52
C HIS A 10 -1.65 -3.19 0.96
N ASP A 11 -1.64 -3.12 -0.36
CA ASP A 11 -1.33 -1.92 -1.16
C ASP A 11 -2.49 -1.64 -2.12
N PRO A 12 -3.62 -1.12 -1.61
CA PRO A 12 -4.82 -0.90 -2.41
C PRO A 12 -4.64 0.30 -3.33
N THR A 13 -4.69 0.06 -4.64
CA THR A 13 -4.75 1.13 -5.64
C THR A 13 -6.20 1.43 -5.98
N PHE A 14 -6.60 2.70 -5.88
CA PHE A 14 -7.97 3.15 -6.12
C PHE A 14 -8.14 3.68 -7.54
N ARG A 15 -9.20 3.25 -8.23
CA ARG A 15 -9.59 3.67 -9.58
C ARG A 15 -11.07 4.05 -9.60
N VAL A 16 -11.44 4.83 -10.60
CA VAL A 16 -12.81 5.33 -10.76
C VAL A 16 -13.41 4.78 -12.04
N ASP A 17 -14.63 4.28 -11.92
CA ASP A 17 -15.46 3.78 -13.00
C ASP A 17 -16.82 4.50 -12.88
N GLY A 18 -16.90 5.69 -13.50
CA GLY A 18 -18.04 6.60 -13.36
C GLY A 18 -18.31 6.98 -11.90
N ARG A 19 -19.46 6.55 -11.37
CA ARG A 19 -19.87 6.81 -9.98
C ARG A 19 -19.29 5.80 -8.97
N THR A 20 -18.63 4.77 -9.45
CA THR A 20 -18.11 3.70 -8.61
C THR A 20 -16.61 3.86 -8.45
N MET A 21 -16.14 3.91 -7.20
CA MET A 21 -14.71 3.76 -6.90
C MET A 21 -14.41 2.29 -6.68
N ARG A 22 -13.43 1.75 -7.39
CA ARG A 22 -12.95 0.38 -7.21
C ARG A 22 -11.53 0.42 -6.68
N TRP A 23 -11.15 -0.57 -5.88
CA TRP A 23 -9.77 -0.74 -5.48
C TRP A 23 -9.37 -2.20 -5.53
N GLU A 24 -8.08 -2.41 -5.75
CA GLU A 24 -7.46 -3.72 -5.73
C GLU A 24 -6.03 -3.60 -5.22
N CYS A 25 -5.58 -4.60 -4.48
CA CYS A 25 -4.21 -4.64 -4.01
C CYS A 25 -3.24 -4.91 -5.16
N ALA A 26 -2.34 -3.97 -5.45
CA ALA A 26 -1.35 -4.11 -6.52
C ALA A 26 -0.39 -5.31 -6.32
N ARG A 27 -0.20 -5.75 -5.07
CA ARG A 27 0.70 -6.87 -4.71
C ARG A 27 0.05 -8.24 -4.83
N CYS A 28 -1.20 -8.39 -4.39
CA CYS A 28 -1.84 -9.72 -4.31
C CYS A 28 -3.19 -9.86 -5.00
N GLY A 29 -3.83 -8.77 -5.43
CA GLY A 29 -5.17 -8.78 -6.02
C GLY A 29 -6.33 -9.16 -5.08
N GLU A 30 -6.04 -9.82 -3.95
CA GLU A 30 -7.08 -10.32 -3.03
C GLU A 30 -7.87 -9.21 -2.33
N ALA A 31 -7.17 -8.19 -1.82
CA ALA A 31 -7.82 -7.08 -1.14
C ALA A 31 -8.38 -6.13 -2.20
N ARG A 32 -9.60 -6.43 -2.63
CA ARG A 32 -10.35 -5.66 -3.62
C ARG A 32 -11.73 -5.29 -3.12
N GLY A 33 -12.30 -4.24 -3.70
CA GLY A 33 -13.65 -3.82 -3.39
C GLY A 33 -14.14 -2.72 -4.32
N ALA A 34 -15.40 -2.36 -4.13
CA ALA A 34 -16.06 -1.29 -4.85
C ALA A 34 -16.94 -0.49 -3.89
N LYS A 35 -17.11 0.80 -4.18
CA LYS A 35 -18.01 1.70 -3.46
C LYS A 35 -18.66 2.67 -4.43
N ASP A 36 -19.98 2.71 -4.38
CA ASP A 36 -20.76 3.66 -5.16
C ASP A 36 -20.93 4.99 -4.43
N TYR A 37 -20.87 6.06 -5.21
CA TYR A 37 -21.07 7.42 -4.75
C TYR A 37 -22.28 8.05 -5.46
N ALA A 38 -22.77 9.15 -4.88
CA ALA A 38 -23.86 9.92 -5.46
C ALA A 38 -23.44 10.58 -6.78
N SER A 39 -22.18 11.03 -6.87
CA SER A 39 -21.61 11.64 -8.07
C SER A 39 -20.27 11.02 -8.48
N GLU A 40 -19.95 11.11 -9.76
CA GLU A 40 -18.63 10.74 -10.28
C GLU A 40 -17.52 11.66 -9.72
N ALA A 41 -17.84 12.94 -9.49
CA ALA A 41 -16.92 13.88 -8.89
C ALA A 41 -16.47 13.44 -7.49
N ASP A 42 -17.41 12.91 -6.68
CA ASP A 42 -17.10 12.35 -5.37
C ASP A 42 -16.21 11.10 -5.50
N ALA A 43 -16.56 10.16 -6.39
CA ALA A 43 -15.76 8.97 -6.63
C ALA A 43 -14.32 9.33 -7.02
N ARG A 44 -14.14 10.31 -7.91
CA ARG A 44 -12.82 10.84 -8.29
C ARG A 44 -12.08 11.51 -7.15
N ARG A 45 -12.76 12.37 -6.38
CA ARG A 45 -12.17 13.07 -5.23
C ARG A 45 -11.64 12.09 -4.19
N PHE A 46 -12.45 11.08 -3.84
CA PHE A 46 -12.05 10.08 -2.85
C PHE A 46 -10.96 9.16 -3.36
N ALA A 47 -11.03 8.66 -4.61
CA ALA A 47 -9.98 7.85 -5.19
C ALA A 47 -8.61 8.57 -5.19
N ALA A 48 -8.59 9.83 -5.61
CA ALA A 48 -7.37 10.65 -5.58
C ALA A 48 -6.84 10.88 -4.16
N ALA A 49 -7.74 11.13 -3.20
CA ALA A 49 -7.36 11.34 -1.80
C ALA A 49 -6.73 10.08 -1.17
N PHE A 50 -7.29 8.88 -1.44
CA PHE A 50 -6.76 7.63 -0.93
C PHE A 50 -5.41 7.27 -1.55
N ASN A 51 -5.25 7.41 -2.86
CA ASN A 51 -3.96 7.17 -3.54
C ASN A 51 -2.85 8.11 -3.04
N LYS A 52 -3.17 9.40 -2.82
CA LYS A 52 -2.20 10.38 -2.30
C LYS A 52 -1.73 10.03 -0.89
N ARG A 53 -2.65 9.60 -0.03
CA ARG A 53 -2.35 9.25 1.37
C ARG A 53 -1.51 7.98 1.46
N ASP A 54 -1.81 6.98 0.64
CA ASP A 54 -1.07 5.72 0.59
C ASP A 54 0.38 5.91 0.11
N THR A 55 0.60 6.73 -0.94
CA THR A 55 1.95 7.03 -1.46
C THR A 55 2.83 7.73 -0.40
N ASP A 56 2.26 8.62 0.42
CA ASP A 56 2.98 9.32 1.49
C ASP A 56 3.27 8.41 2.70
N ASP A 57 2.37 7.47 3.00
CA ASP A 57 2.51 6.54 4.13
C ASP A 57 3.45 5.36 3.81
N MET A 58 3.56 4.95 2.54
CA MET A 58 4.47 3.90 2.06
C MET A 58 5.94 4.17 2.41
N GLY A 59 6.34 5.45 2.50
CA GLY A 59 7.69 5.86 2.91
C GLY A 59 7.88 6.01 4.42
N LYS A 60 6.80 6.15 5.20
CA LYS A 60 6.87 6.42 6.65
C LYS A 60 6.85 5.16 7.51
N ARG A 61 6.33 4.04 7.00
CA ARG A 61 6.22 2.76 7.75
C ARG A 61 7.20 1.66 7.34
N ALA A 62 8.18 1.95 6.49
CA ALA A 62 9.34 1.10 6.26
C ALA A 62 10.60 1.96 6.45
N PRO A 63 11.32 1.88 7.60
CA PRO A 63 12.28 0.79 7.77
C PRO A 63 12.67 0.50 9.25
N LEU A 64 12.22 -0.62 9.82
CA LEU A 64 12.92 -1.20 11.00
C LEU A 64 13.45 -2.63 10.78
N LEU A 65 13.13 -3.25 9.63
CA LEU A 65 13.62 -4.59 9.28
C LEU A 65 14.84 -4.60 8.34
N GLY A 66 15.36 -3.43 7.94
CA GLY A 66 16.39 -3.35 6.88
C GLY A 66 17.85 -3.25 7.34
N LEU A 67 18.15 -2.93 8.60
CA LEU A 67 19.52 -2.55 8.98
C LEU A 67 20.14 -3.36 10.13
N LEU A 68 19.38 -4.22 10.81
CA LEU A 68 19.92 -5.06 11.87
C LEU A 68 20.75 -6.27 11.38
N PRO A 69 20.38 -7.01 10.32
CA PRO A 69 21.14 -8.20 9.92
C PRO A 69 22.58 -7.88 9.48
N LEU A 70 22.75 -6.80 8.70
CA LEU A 70 24.05 -6.38 8.18
C LEU A 70 24.96 -5.77 9.27
N ARG A 71 24.39 -5.07 10.26
CA ARG A 71 25.17 -4.49 11.37
C ARG A 71 25.73 -5.59 12.28
N LEU A 72 24.96 -6.66 12.54
CA LEU A 72 25.42 -7.83 13.29
C LEU A 72 26.53 -8.59 12.53
N TRP A 73 26.36 -8.79 11.22
CA TRP A 73 27.36 -9.50 10.41
C TRP A 73 28.71 -8.76 10.34
N ARG A 74 28.70 -7.43 10.28
CA ARG A 74 29.93 -6.61 10.33
C ARG A 74 30.62 -6.63 11.70
N MET A 75 29.89 -6.78 12.81
CA MET A 75 30.48 -6.95 14.13
C MET A 75 31.16 -8.31 14.29
N LEU A 76 30.56 -9.38 13.77
CA LEU A 76 31.16 -10.72 13.82
C LEU A 76 32.44 -10.84 12.97
N LYS A 77 32.51 -10.15 11.83
CA LYS A 77 33.70 -10.19 10.94
C LYS A 77 34.88 -9.33 11.42
N ARG A 78 34.74 -8.61 12.54
CA ARG A 78 35.78 -7.74 13.13
C ARG A 78 36.47 -8.35 14.36
N ARG A 79 36.17 -9.61 14.70
CA ARG A 79 36.99 -10.44 15.59
C ARG A 79 37.79 -11.43 14.75
#